data_AF-A0A351QBZ0-F1
#
_entry.id   AF-A0A351QBZ0-F1
#
_cell.length_a   1.000
_cell.length_b   1.000
_cell.length_c   1.000
_cell.angle_alpha   90.00
_cell.angle_beta   90.00
_cell.angle_gamma   90.00
#
_symmetry.space_group_name_H-M   'P 1'
#
loop_
_entity.id
_entity.type
_entity.pdbx_description
1 polymer ?
#
loop_
_entity_poly.entity_id
_entity_poly.type
_entity_poly.pdbx_seq_one_letter_code
_entity_poly.pdbx_strand_id
1 'polypeptide(L)'
;MSTSQKNKEKNAQNSLLAKGISLSMLTLASRVLGLAREMTKALFLGTSAFSDAFGIAFMIPNLFRRLFAENSISVAFIPTFKNHLEECGTSEGKQKTQDFINATFTLVVFLTSVFVIAGIIFAPFILRIFYADKNSMEEAVILTRIMFPYLFVISVAAFFQGILNGLKIFSPSGFTPILFNIIVISSTFILSRFTENPARAMAIGVFSGGTIQALFQLP
;
A
#
# COMPACT_ATOMS: atom_id res chain seq x y z
N MET A 1 -2.91 0.54 47.27
CA MET A 1 -2.24 0.59 45.95
C MET A 1 -0.83 1.13 46.17
N SER A 2 0.22 0.34 45.94
CA SER A 2 1.58 0.73 46.33
C SER A 2 2.14 1.82 45.41
N THR A 3 3.05 2.67 45.91
CA THR A 3 3.71 3.76 45.16
C THR A 3 4.37 3.26 43.87
N SER A 4 4.77 1.98 43.84
CA SER A 4 5.34 1.29 42.67
C SER A 4 4.30 1.01 41.56
N GLN A 5 3.04 0.68 41.92
CA GLN A 5 1.95 0.51 40.95
C GLN A 5 1.56 1.83 40.27
N LYS A 6 1.44 2.92 41.05
CA LYS A 6 1.17 4.26 40.51
C LYS A 6 2.25 4.74 39.54
N ASN A 7 3.53 4.48 39.84
CA ASN A 7 4.64 4.84 38.96
C ASN A 7 4.67 4.00 37.68
N LYS A 8 4.33 2.71 37.74
CA LYS A 8 4.19 1.86 36.54
C LYS A 8 3.02 2.31 35.65
N GLU A 9 1.87 2.64 36.22
CA GLU A 9 0.72 3.16 35.47
C GLU A 9 1.03 4.51 34.81
N LYS A 10 1.67 5.44 35.54
CA LYS A 10 2.05 6.75 35.00
C LYS A 10 3.09 6.65 33.87
N ASN A 11 4.08 5.75 34.01
CA ASN A 11 5.07 5.51 32.96
C ASN A 11 4.45 4.82 31.73
N ALA A 12 3.54 3.87 31.93
CA ALA A 12 2.79 3.24 30.84
C ALA A 12 1.92 4.27 30.10
N GLN A 13 1.19 5.13 30.83
CA GLN A 13 0.39 6.22 30.27
C GLN A 13 1.25 7.20 29.46
N ASN A 14 2.39 7.65 30.00
CA ASN A 14 3.31 8.53 29.28
C ASN A 14 3.87 7.87 28.01
N SER A 15 4.17 6.57 28.04
CA SER A 15 4.65 5.83 26.87
C SER A 15 3.58 5.64 25.79
N LEU A 16 2.31 5.46 26.18
CA LEU A 16 1.18 5.35 25.26
C LEU A 16 0.86 6.69 24.62
N LEU A 17 0.88 7.78 25.41
CA LEU A 17 0.71 9.14 24.91
C LEU A 17 1.82 9.51 23.91
N ALA A 18 3.08 9.23 24.22
CA ALA A 18 4.20 9.49 23.31
C ALA A 18 4.07 8.71 21.99
N LYS A 19 3.69 7.42 22.05
CA LYS A 19 3.43 6.60 20.85
C LYS A 19 2.23 7.09 20.04
N GLY A 20 1.15 7.49 20.70
CA GLY A 20 -0.04 8.03 20.05
C GLY A 20 0.23 9.37 19.34
N ILE A 21 0.98 10.26 20.00
CA ILE A 21 1.42 11.54 19.42
C ILE A 21 2.32 11.28 18.20
N SER A 22 3.30 10.37 18.32
CA SER A 22 4.18 10.02 17.20
C SER A 22 3.40 9.49 15.99
N LEU A 23 2.48 8.55 16.19
CA LEU A 23 1.64 8.02 15.10
C LEU A 23 0.73 9.09 14.47
N SER A 24 0.23 10.01 15.29
CA SER A 24 -0.57 11.15 14.81
C SER A 24 0.26 12.09 13.95
N MET A 25 1.51 12.40 14.34
CA MET A 25 2.43 13.20 13.52
C MET A 25 2.76 12.51 12.20
N LEU A 26 3.02 11.20 12.20
CA LEU A 26 3.26 10.43 10.98
C LEU A 26 2.05 10.48 10.03
N THR A 27 0.84 10.37 10.59
CA THR A 27 -0.40 10.47 9.83
C THR A 27 -0.58 11.86 9.22
N LEU A 28 -0.31 12.92 9.99
CA LEU A 28 -0.37 14.30 9.50
C LEU A 28 0.66 14.54 8.39
N ALA A 29 1.91 14.11 8.59
CA ALA A 29 2.96 14.22 7.59
C ALA A 29 2.58 13.49 6.28
N SER A 30 2.01 12.29 6.39
CA SER A 30 1.50 11.58 5.22
C SER A 30 0.37 12.34 4.52
N ARG A 31 -0.53 13.01 5.26
CA ARG A 31 -1.62 13.78 4.64
C ARG A 31 -1.08 15.00 3.91
N VAL A 32 -0.14 15.72 4.50
CA VAL A 32 0.53 16.86 3.85
C VAL A 32 1.24 16.43 2.58
N LEU A 33 1.99 15.32 2.62
CA LEU A 33 2.64 14.78 1.42
C LEU A 33 1.63 14.24 0.39
N GLY A 34 0.52 13.66 0.83
CA GLY A 34 -0.59 13.28 -0.04
C GLY A 34 -1.17 14.47 -0.78
N LEU A 35 -1.39 15.60 -0.08
CA LEU A 35 -1.79 16.86 -0.70
C LEU A 35 -0.74 17.36 -1.69
N ALA A 36 0.54 17.31 -1.34
CA ALA A 36 1.63 17.69 -2.25
C ALA A 36 1.67 16.79 -3.51
N ARG A 37 1.35 15.49 -3.38
CA ARG A 37 1.21 14.56 -4.52
C ARG A 37 0.04 14.96 -5.42
N GLU A 38 -1.11 15.31 -4.85
CA GLU A 38 -2.26 15.79 -5.63
C GLU A 38 -1.95 17.14 -6.31
N MET A 39 -1.25 18.06 -5.64
CA MET A 39 -0.77 19.30 -6.26
C MET A 39 0.22 19.03 -7.38
N THR A 40 1.10 18.03 -7.22
CA THR A 40 2.04 17.59 -8.29
C THR A 40 1.25 17.04 -9.47
N LYS A 41 0.22 16.22 -9.24
CA LYS A 41 -0.68 15.75 -10.29
C LYS A 41 -1.32 16.94 -11.03
N ALA A 42 -1.88 17.90 -10.30
CA ALA A 42 -2.51 19.08 -10.88
C ALA A 42 -1.51 19.94 -11.68
N LEU A 43 -0.28 20.09 -11.19
CA LEU A 43 0.78 20.86 -11.86
C LEU A 43 1.21 20.24 -13.19
N PHE A 44 1.42 18.92 -13.23
CA PHE A 44 1.97 18.23 -14.40
C PHE A 44 0.91 17.74 -15.38
N LEU A 45 -0.27 17.33 -14.90
CA LEU A 45 -1.34 16.75 -15.72
C LEU A 45 -2.49 17.74 -15.95
N GLY A 46 -2.67 18.74 -15.09
CA GLY A 46 -3.76 19.71 -15.19
C GLY A 46 -5.15 19.07 -15.23
N THR A 47 -6.06 19.68 -15.99
CA THR A 47 -7.39 19.15 -16.35
C THR A 47 -7.39 18.52 -17.74
N SER A 48 -6.28 17.87 -18.11
CA SER A 48 -6.15 17.20 -19.41
C SER A 48 -6.79 15.81 -19.42
N ALA A 49 -7.02 15.25 -20.61
CA ALA A 49 -7.42 13.85 -20.79
C ALA A 49 -6.46 12.86 -20.10
N PHE A 50 -5.18 13.23 -19.93
CA PHE A 50 -4.20 12.42 -19.21
C PHE A 50 -4.45 12.39 -17.69
N SER A 51 -4.99 13.46 -17.11
CA SER A 51 -5.36 13.53 -15.69
C SER A 51 -6.51 12.57 -15.35
N ASP A 52 -7.48 12.48 -16.26
CA ASP A 52 -8.62 11.57 -16.17
C ASP A 52 -8.18 10.12 -16.38
N ALA A 53 -7.38 9.88 -17.43
CA ALA A 53 -6.77 8.58 -17.72
C ALA A 53 -5.98 8.03 -16.54
N PHE A 54 -5.13 8.86 -15.94
CA PHE A 54 -4.40 8.51 -14.73
C PHE A 54 -5.34 8.22 -13.55
N GLY A 55 -6.36 9.07 -13.35
CA GLY A 55 -7.33 8.91 -12.27
C GLY A 55 -8.04 7.56 -12.33
N ILE A 56 -8.56 7.19 -13.49
CA ILE A 56 -9.24 5.90 -13.72
C ILE A 56 -8.24 4.74 -13.62
N ALA A 57 -7.08 4.85 -14.25
CA ALA A 57 -6.04 3.81 -14.21
C ALA A 57 -5.54 3.52 -12.79
N PHE A 58 -5.43 4.54 -11.93
CA PHE A 58 -5.03 4.37 -10.53
C PHE A 58 -6.17 3.81 -9.66
N MET A 59 -7.40 4.19 -9.96
CA MET A 59 -8.58 3.80 -9.18
C MET A 59 -8.76 2.28 -9.15
N ILE A 60 -8.61 1.61 -10.31
CA ILE A 60 -8.86 0.17 -10.46
C ILE A 60 -8.00 -0.66 -9.49
N PRO A 61 -6.64 -0.64 -9.56
CA PRO A 61 -5.81 -1.41 -8.64
C PRO A 61 -6.00 -0.97 -7.19
N ASN A 62 -6.24 0.33 -6.94
CA ASN A 62 -6.46 0.81 -5.58
C ASN A 62 -7.77 0.31 -4.96
N LEU A 63 -8.82 0.09 -5.77
CA LEU A 63 -10.06 -0.54 -5.33
C LEU A 63 -9.82 -1.98 -4.89
N PHE A 64 -9.15 -2.78 -5.72
CA PHE A 64 -8.81 -4.17 -5.39
C PHE A 64 -7.95 -4.27 -4.14
N ARG A 65 -6.97 -3.38 -3.98
CA ARG A 65 -6.15 -3.27 -2.78
C ARG A 65 -6.99 -3.04 -1.53
N ARG A 66 -7.93 -2.09 -1.57
CA ARG A 66 -8.82 -1.79 -0.43
C ARG A 66 -9.73 -2.98 -0.11
N LEU A 67 -10.31 -3.62 -1.13
CA LEU A 67 -11.25 -4.73 -0.95
C LEU A 67 -10.57 -6.00 -0.43
N PHE A 68 -9.47 -6.42 -1.05
CA PHE A 68 -8.89 -7.73 -0.81
C PHE A 68 -7.67 -7.71 0.11
N ALA A 69 -6.82 -6.69 0.02
CA ALA A 69 -5.61 -6.63 0.84
C ALA A 69 -5.92 -6.05 2.22
N GLU A 70 -6.36 -4.79 2.31
CA GLU A 70 -6.54 -4.11 3.60
C GLU A 70 -7.60 -4.79 4.49
N ASN A 71 -8.79 -5.06 3.94
CA ASN A 71 -9.90 -5.61 4.71
C ASN A 71 -9.66 -7.06 5.14
N SER A 72 -9.24 -7.93 4.21
CA SER A 72 -9.01 -9.35 4.55
C SER A 72 -7.86 -9.54 5.53
N ILE A 73 -6.78 -8.76 5.40
CA ILE A 73 -5.65 -8.81 6.33
C ILE A 73 -6.11 -8.42 7.74
N SER A 74 -6.85 -7.32 7.87
CA SER A 74 -7.24 -6.80 9.19
C SER A 74 -8.28 -7.66 9.89
N VAL A 75 -9.21 -8.25 9.15
CA VAL A 75 -10.36 -9.01 9.70
C VAL A 75 -10.04 -10.49 9.88
N ALA A 76 -9.30 -11.12 8.96
CA ALA A 76 -9.06 -12.57 8.99
C ALA A 76 -7.62 -12.92 9.37
N PHE A 77 -6.62 -12.27 8.73
CA PHE A 77 -5.22 -12.65 8.92
C PHE A 77 -4.69 -12.27 10.31
N ILE A 78 -4.78 -11.00 10.72
CA ILE A 78 -4.18 -10.52 11.98
C ILE A 78 -4.72 -11.29 13.21
N PRO A 79 -6.04 -11.52 13.37
CA PRO A 79 -6.56 -12.29 14.50
C PRO A 79 -6.05 -13.74 14.50
N THR A 80 -6.09 -14.41 13.35
CA THR A 80 -5.63 -15.80 13.21
C THR A 80 -4.13 -15.93 13.46
N PHE A 81 -3.34 -14.96 12.97
CA PHE A 81 -1.90 -14.90 13.20
C PHE A 81 -1.57 -14.70 14.68
N LYS A 82 -2.33 -13.86 15.40
CA LYS A 82 -2.15 -13.69 16.85
C LYS A 82 -2.42 -14.97 17.63
N ASN A 83 -3.44 -15.74 17.26
CA ASN A 83 -3.71 -17.04 17.89
C ASN A 83 -2.51 -17.99 17.69
N HIS A 84 -1.94 -18.05 16.48
CA HIS A 84 -0.73 -18.84 16.22
C HIS A 84 0.49 -18.36 17.01
N LEU A 85 0.63 -17.05 17.22
CA LEU A 85 1.70 -16.49 18.06
C LEU A 85 1.57 -16.86 19.54
N GLU A 86 0.36 -17.06 20.05
CA GLU A 86 0.15 -17.52 21.44
C GLU A 86 0.64 -18.97 21.64
N GLU A 87 0.57 -19.80 20.58
CA GLU A 87 1.01 -21.20 20.59
C GLU A 87 2.52 -21.36 20.28
N CYS A 88 3.21 -20.29 19.86
CA CYS A 88 4.64 -20.30 19.48
C CYS A 88 5.64 -20.64 20.62
N GLY A 89 5.17 -20.90 21.84
CA GLY A 89 6.01 -21.30 22.96
C GLY A 89 6.68 -22.67 22.79
N THR A 90 6.18 -23.51 21.88
CA THR A 90 6.72 -24.84 21.57
C THR A 90 7.33 -24.89 20.17
N SER A 91 8.21 -25.87 19.91
CA SER A 91 8.76 -26.08 18.56
C SER A 91 7.67 -26.37 17.52
N GLU A 92 6.64 -27.13 17.91
CA GLU A 92 5.48 -27.44 17.06
C GLU A 92 4.66 -26.18 16.73
N GLY A 93 4.40 -25.32 17.71
CA GLY A 93 3.67 -24.07 17.51
C GLY A 93 4.42 -23.07 16.62
N LYS A 94 5.75 -23.02 16.72
CA LYS A 94 6.59 -22.22 15.81
C LYS A 94 6.47 -22.72 14.36
N GLN A 95 6.51 -24.03 14.15
CA GLN A 95 6.36 -24.62 12.83
C GLN A 95 4.97 -24.33 12.25
N LYS A 96 3.90 -24.55 13.01
CA LYS A 96 2.53 -24.23 12.60
C LYS A 96 2.36 -22.75 12.21
N THR A 97 2.98 -21.85 12.96
CA THR A 97 2.96 -20.41 12.67
C THR A 97 3.69 -20.09 11.37
N GLN A 98 4.87 -20.68 11.14
CA GLN A 98 5.61 -20.52 9.90
C GLN A 98 4.84 -21.08 8.71
N ASP A 99 4.23 -22.26 8.85
CA ASP A 99 3.41 -22.88 7.81
C ASP A 99 2.21 -22.01 7.45
N PHE A 100 1.54 -21.42 8.45
CA PHE A 100 0.44 -20.48 8.25
C PHE A 100 0.89 -19.21 7.50
N ILE A 101 2.02 -18.61 7.89
CA ILE A 101 2.58 -17.44 7.20
C ILE A 101 2.92 -17.80 5.75
N ASN A 102 3.62 -18.92 5.53
CA ASN A 102 4.06 -19.36 4.21
C ASN A 102 2.87 -19.68 3.29
N ALA A 103 1.86 -20.38 3.80
CA ALA A 103 0.64 -20.70 3.05
C ALA A 103 -0.12 -19.42 2.67
N THR A 104 -0.26 -18.48 3.62
CA THR A 104 -0.95 -17.21 3.36
C THR A 104 -0.16 -16.35 2.36
N PHE A 105 1.16 -16.26 2.53
CA PHE A 105 2.02 -15.52 1.60
C PHE A 105 1.95 -16.09 0.18
N THR A 106 2.01 -17.42 0.06
CA THR A 106 1.87 -18.13 -1.23
C THR A 106 0.53 -17.81 -1.88
N LEU A 107 -0.56 -17.83 -1.10
CA LEU A 107 -1.90 -17.50 -1.59
C LEU A 107 -2.00 -16.03 -2.03
N VAL A 108 -1.46 -15.09 -1.26
CA VAL A 108 -1.42 -13.66 -1.61
C VAL A 108 -0.65 -13.47 -2.92
N VAL A 109 0.57 -14.02 -3.02
CA VAL A 109 1.41 -13.91 -4.22
C VAL A 109 0.73 -14.53 -5.44
N PHE A 110 0.17 -15.74 -5.29
CA PHE A 110 -0.49 -16.45 -6.38
C PHE A 110 -1.73 -15.70 -6.88
N LEU A 111 -2.68 -15.40 -5.99
CA LEU A 111 -3.92 -14.73 -6.36
C LEU A 111 -3.64 -13.35 -6.96
N THR A 112 -2.80 -12.54 -6.32
CA THR A 112 -2.51 -11.19 -6.82
C THR A 112 -1.77 -11.22 -8.15
N SER A 113 -0.89 -12.20 -8.38
CA SER A 113 -0.21 -12.40 -9.67
C SER A 113 -1.22 -12.75 -10.78
N VAL A 114 -2.14 -13.69 -10.52
CA VAL A 114 -3.23 -14.04 -11.46
C VAL A 114 -4.09 -12.82 -11.77
N PHE A 115 -4.49 -12.06 -10.75
CA PHE A 115 -5.27 -10.83 -10.92
C PHE A 115 -4.51 -9.75 -11.68
N VAL A 116 -3.20 -9.61 -11.47
CA VAL A 116 -2.38 -8.63 -12.21
C VAL A 116 -2.29 -9.00 -13.68
N ILE A 117 -2.01 -10.26 -14.00
CA ILE A 117 -1.94 -10.74 -15.38
C ILE A 117 -3.29 -10.54 -16.07
N ALA A 118 -4.39 -10.96 -15.41
CA ALA A 118 -5.74 -10.75 -15.92
C ALA A 118 -6.04 -9.26 -16.14
N GLY A 119 -5.71 -8.40 -15.17
CA GLY A 119 -5.93 -6.95 -15.27
C GLY A 119 -5.17 -6.30 -16.43
N ILE A 120 -3.93 -6.71 -16.69
CA ILE A 120 -3.12 -6.21 -17.81
C ILE A 120 -3.71 -6.64 -19.16
N ILE A 121 -4.13 -7.91 -19.27
CA ILE A 121 -4.72 -8.48 -20.49
C ILE A 121 -6.07 -7.84 -20.77
N PHE A 122 -6.94 -7.74 -19.76
CA PHE A 122 -8.30 -7.25 -19.88
C PHE A 122 -8.43 -5.73 -19.72
N ALA A 123 -7.34 -4.99 -19.48
CA ALA A 123 -7.36 -3.52 -19.37
C ALA A 123 -8.15 -2.83 -20.50
N PRO A 124 -7.99 -3.17 -21.80
CA PRO A 124 -8.78 -2.55 -22.86
C PRO A 124 -10.29 -2.79 -22.74
N PHE A 125 -10.71 -3.94 -22.22
CA PHE A 125 -12.12 -4.27 -22.04
C PHE A 125 -12.72 -3.55 -20.83
N ILE A 126 -11.97 -3.50 -19.72
CA ILE A 126 -12.37 -2.78 -18.51
C ILE A 126 -12.55 -1.29 -18.82
N LEU A 127 -11.63 -0.71 -19.59
CA LEU A 127 -11.60 0.72 -19.88
C LEU A 127 -12.71 1.17 -20.85
N ARG A 128 -13.30 0.27 -21.64
CA ARG A 128 -14.50 0.59 -22.46
C ARG A 128 -15.71 0.98 -21.62
N ILE A 129 -15.76 0.59 -20.35
CA ILE A 129 -16.85 0.97 -19.43
C ILE A 129 -16.75 2.45 -19.05
N PHE A 130 -15.53 3.00 -19.05
CA PHE A 130 -15.25 4.36 -18.59
C PHE A 130 -15.10 5.37 -19.75
N TYR A 131 -14.82 4.90 -20.96
CA TYR A 131 -14.55 5.75 -22.12
C TYR A 131 -15.47 5.44 -23.30
N ALA A 132 -16.10 6.49 -23.83
CA ALA A 132 -16.83 6.44 -25.10
C ALA A 132 -15.91 6.74 -26.32
N ASP A 133 -14.89 7.59 -26.13
CA ASP A 133 -13.92 7.96 -27.17
C ASP A 133 -12.67 7.07 -27.13
N LYS A 134 -12.22 6.60 -28.31
CA LYS A 134 -11.07 5.68 -28.43
C LYS A 134 -9.72 6.34 -28.10
N ASN A 135 -9.51 7.59 -28.47
CA ASN A 135 -8.20 8.25 -28.32
C ASN A 135 -7.86 8.46 -26.84
N SER A 136 -8.85 8.85 -26.03
CA SER A 136 -8.68 9.00 -24.57
C SER A 136 -8.53 7.64 -23.86
N MET A 137 -9.06 6.57 -24.43
CA MET A 137 -9.01 5.22 -23.87
C MET A 137 -7.62 4.58 -24.01
N GLU A 138 -6.93 4.80 -25.13
CA GLU A 138 -5.63 4.17 -25.40
C GLU A 138 -4.59 4.50 -24.33
N GLU A 139 -4.49 5.77 -23.93
CA GLU A 139 -3.55 6.18 -22.90
C GLU A 139 -3.93 5.62 -21.52
N ALA A 140 -5.23 5.60 -21.20
CA ALA A 140 -5.72 5.03 -19.96
C ALA A 140 -5.44 3.52 -19.86
N VAL A 141 -5.48 2.78 -20.98
CA VAL A 141 -5.06 1.37 -21.05
C VAL A 141 -3.57 1.22 -20.76
N ILE A 142 -2.72 2.07 -21.34
CA ILE A 142 -1.27 2.04 -21.09
C ILE A 142 -0.98 2.32 -19.62
N LEU A 143 -1.55 3.38 -19.06
CA LEU A 143 -1.40 3.72 -17.64
C LEU A 143 -1.92 2.59 -16.74
N THR A 144 -3.07 1.99 -17.07
CA THR A 144 -3.62 0.86 -16.32
C THR A 144 -2.66 -0.32 -16.32
N ARG A 145 -2.03 -0.64 -17.46
CA ARG A 145 -1.04 -1.74 -17.55
C ARG A 145 0.23 -1.45 -16.76
N ILE A 146 0.70 -0.20 -16.72
CA ILE A 146 1.84 0.21 -15.91
C ILE A 146 1.52 0.12 -14.42
N MET A 147 0.30 0.53 -14.03
CA MET A 147 -0.11 0.61 -12.63
C MET A 147 -0.69 -0.70 -12.10
N PHE A 148 -1.13 -1.64 -12.93
CA PHE A 148 -1.68 -2.90 -12.40
C PHE A 148 -0.68 -3.70 -11.56
N PRO A 149 0.60 -3.83 -11.94
CA PRO A 149 1.64 -4.45 -11.10
C PRO A 149 1.77 -3.84 -9.70
N TYR A 150 1.36 -2.58 -9.49
CA TYR A 150 1.28 -1.99 -8.15
C TYR A 150 0.39 -2.81 -7.22
N LEU A 151 -0.70 -3.41 -7.72
CA LEU A 151 -1.60 -4.27 -6.92
C LEU A 151 -0.87 -5.45 -6.28
N PHE A 152 0.07 -6.06 -6.99
CA PHE A 152 0.87 -7.17 -6.46
C PHE A 152 1.74 -6.70 -5.29
N VAL A 153 2.60 -5.69 -5.54
CA VAL A 153 3.56 -5.21 -4.53
C VAL A 153 2.86 -4.64 -3.32
N ILE A 154 1.73 -3.95 -3.49
CA ILE A 154 1.02 -3.37 -2.36
C ILE A 154 0.24 -4.40 -1.55
N SER A 155 -0.20 -5.50 -2.17
CA SER A 155 -0.81 -6.62 -1.44
C SER A 155 0.22 -7.37 -0.60
N VAL A 156 1.43 -7.56 -1.13
CA VAL A 156 2.58 -8.07 -0.36
C VAL A 156 2.93 -7.13 0.79
N ALA A 157 2.99 -5.83 0.52
CA ALA A 157 3.24 -4.81 1.55
C ALA A 157 2.18 -4.84 2.67
N ALA A 158 0.89 -4.98 2.32
CA ALA A 158 -0.19 -5.11 3.30
C ALA A 158 -0.10 -6.40 4.12
N PHE A 159 0.35 -7.50 3.50
CA PHE A 159 0.61 -8.76 4.21
C PHE A 159 1.73 -8.61 5.24
N PHE A 160 2.86 -8.01 4.85
CA PHE A 160 3.95 -7.71 5.77
C PHE A 160 3.52 -6.76 6.89
N GLN A 161 2.73 -5.73 6.54
CA GLN A 161 2.11 -4.85 7.51
C GLN A 161 1.27 -5.62 8.53
N GLY A 162 0.51 -6.62 8.08
CA GLY A 162 -0.27 -7.52 8.92
C GLY A 162 0.59 -8.29 9.92
N ILE A 163 1.73 -8.84 9.47
CA ILE A 163 2.69 -9.54 10.32
C ILE A 163 3.25 -8.59 11.40
N LEU A 164 3.79 -7.45 10.97
CA LEU A 164 4.38 -6.45 11.87
C LEU A 164 3.38 -5.93 12.91
N ASN A 165 2.15 -5.61 12.48
CA ASN A 165 1.07 -5.20 13.37
C ASN A 165 0.66 -6.31 14.34
N GLY A 166 0.67 -7.58 13.89
CA GLY A 166 0.48 -8.75 14.73
C GLY A 166 1.51 -8.83 15.86
N LEU A 167 2.78 -8.53 15.54
CA LEU A 167 3.92 -8.44 16.47
C LEU A 167 3.97 -7.12 17.27
N LYS A 168 2.95 -6.25 17.15
CA LYS A 168 2.89 -4.93 17.79
C LYS A 168 4.01 -3.96 17.36
N ILE A 169 4.57 -4.15 16.17
CA ILE A 169 5.56 -3.28 15.52
C ILE A 169 4.81 -2.38 14.53
N PHE A 170 4.54 -1.13 14.91
CA PHE A 170 3.72 -0.21 14.12
C PHE A 170 4.51 0.86 13.37
N SER A 171 5.81 1.01 13.66
CA SER A 171 6.61 2.08 13.06
C SER A 171 6.69 1.97 11.54
N PRO A 172 7.01 0.79 10.94
CA PRO A 172 7.11 0.69 9.49
C PRO A 172 5.80 1.06 8.79
N SER A 173 4.69 0.53 9.30
CA SER A 173 3.30 0.83 8.87
C SER A 173 3.01 2.33 8.75
N GLY A 174 3.48 3.14 9.72
CA GLY A 174 3.25 4.58 9.75
C GLY A 174 4.09 5.39 8.75
N PHE A 175 5.28 4.91 8.38
CA PHE A 175 6.16 5.57 7.41
C PHE A 175 5.84 5.21 5.96
N THR A 176 5.24 4.05 5.72
CA THR A 176 4.91 3.56 4.38
C THR A 176 4.21 4.60 3.48
N PRO A 177 3.17 5.32 3.96
CA PRO A 177 2.48 6.33 3.17
C PRO A 177 3.35 7.55 2.84
N ILE A 178 4.26 7.92 3.74
CA ILE A 178 5.22 9.03 3.55
C ILE A 178 6.16 8.68 2.39
N LEU A 179 6.78 7.50 2.45
CA LEU A 179 7.70 7.01 1.41
C LEU A 179 7.02 6.96 0.04
N PHE A 180 5.81 6.40 -0.03
CA PHE A 180 5.05 6.32 -1.27
C PHE A 180 4.81 7.69 -1.90
N ASN A 181 4.34 8.68 -1.12
CA ASN A 181 4.11 10.01 -1.64
C ASN A 181 5.40 10.67 -2.13
N ILE A 182 6.50 10.55 -1.37
CA ILE A 182 7.82 11.07 -1.78
C ILE A 182 8.24 10.46 -3.11
N ILE A 183 8.16 9.13 -3.25
CA ILE A 183 8.59 8.44 -4.47
C ILE A 183 7.73 8.84 -5.67
N VAL A 184 6.42 8.94 -5.52
CA VAL A 184 5.53 9.38 -6.61
C VAL A 184 5.86 10.81 -7.02
N ILE A 185 6.03 11.72 -6.06
CA ILE A 185 6.39 13.12 -6.33
C ILE A 185 7.75 13.18 -7.04
N SER A 186 8.79 12.60 -6.44
CA SER A 186 10.15 12.61 -7.00
C SER A 186 10.22 11.95 -8.37
N SER A 187 9.54 10.82 -8.58
CA SER A 187 9.48 10.16 -9.88
C SER A 187 8.81 11.04 -10.93
N THR A 188 7.76 11.77 -10.56
CA THR A 188 7.09 12.71 -11.47
C THR A 188 8.04 13.84 -11.88
N PHE A 189 8.73 14.49 -10.93
CA PHE A 189 9.70 15.55 -11.24
C PHE A 189 10.92 15.05 -12.03
N ILE A 190 11.41 13.84 -11.75
CA ILE A 190 12.62 13.31 -12.38
C ILE A 190 12.33 12.74 -13.77
N LEU A 191 11.26 11.95 -13.90
CA LEU A 191 10.98 11.19 -15.12
C LEU A 191 10.11 11.94 -16.13
N SER A 192 9.32 12.94 -15.71
CA SER A 192 8.46 13.70 -16.64
C SER A 192 9.22 14.30 -17.82
N ARG A 193 10.44 14.78 -17.58
CA ARG A 193 11.36 15.31 -18.62
C ARG A 193 11.88 14.26 -19.60
N PHE A 194 11.75 12.97 -19.29
CA PHE A 194 12.15 11.85 -20.17
C PHE A 194 10.96 11.12 -20.78
N THR A 195 9.72 11.48 -20.40
CA THR A 195 8.50 10.86 -20.89
C THR A 195 7.68 11.89 -21.66
N GLU A 196 7.22 11.56 -22.87
CA GLU A 196 6.32 12.43 -23.63
C GLU A 196 5.01 12.73 -22.86
N ASN A 197 4.59 11.81 -21.99
CA ASN A 197 3.42 11.98 -21.12
C ASN A 197 3.81 11.95 -19.63
N PRO A 198 3.70 13.06 -18.90
CA PRO A 198 3.94 13.13 -17.45
C PRO A 198 3.11 12.15 -16.62
N ALA A 199 1.94 11.72 -17.09
CA ALA A 199 1.12 10.71 -16.42
C ALA A 199 1.83 9.34 -16.34
N ARG A 200 2.63 8.99 -17.37
CA ARG A 200 3.43 7.75 -17.37
C ARG A 200 4.54 7.82 -16.34
N ALA A 201 5.23 8.95 -16.21
CA ALA A 201 6.22 9.19 -15.16
C ALA A 201 5.62 9.03 -13.75
N MET A 202 4.44 9.60 -13.52
CA MET A 202 3.74 9.46 -12.25
C MET A 202 3.28 8.01 -12.00
N ALA A 203 2.83 7.29 -13.03
CA ALA A 203 2.43 5.89 -12.95
C ALA A 203 3.59 4.96 -12.58
N ILE A 204 4.77 5.19 -13.15
CA ILE A 204 6.01 4.52 -12.75
C ILE A 204 6.30 4.80 -11.27
N GLY A 205 6.12 6.05 -10.83
CA GLY A 205 6.25 6.45 -9.43
C GLY A 205 5.31 5.69 -8.49
N VAL A 206 4.09 5.36 -8.92
CA VAL A 206 3.14 4.57 -8.12
C VAL A 206 3.64 3.13 -7.98
N PHE A 207 4.08 2.51 -9.07
CA PHE A 207 4.63 1.15 -9.01
C PHE A 207 5.89 1.08 -8.16
N SER A 208 6.89 1.93 -8.42
CA SER A 208 8.13 1.99 -7.66
C SER A 208 7.90 2.36 -6.20
N GLY A 209 6.95 3.27 -5.94
CA GLY A 209 6.45 3.60 -4.63
C GLY A 209 6.00 2.35 -3.88
N GLY A 210 5.05 1.59 -4.45
CA GLY A 210 4.56 0.34 -3.86
C GLY A 210 5.65 -0.70 -3.62
N THR A 211 6.62 -0.81 -4.52
CA THR A 211 7.78 -1.71 -4.33
C THR A 211 8.59 -1.31 -3.10
N ILE A 212 8.90 -0.03 -2.94
CA ILE A 212 9.64 0.44 -1.75
C ILE A 212 8.80 0.26 -0.48
N GLN A 213 7.48 0.44 -0.54
CA GLN A 213 6.58 0.13 0.57
C GLN A 213 6.66 -1.34 1.01
N ALA A 214 6.73 -2.27 0.05
CA ALA A 214 6.89 -3.69 0.35
C ALA A 214 8.25 -3.99 0.98
N LEU A 215 9.33 -3.46 0.40
CA LEU A 215 10.69 -3.66 0.90
C LEU A 215 10.90 -3.09 2.30
N PHE A 216 10.37 -1.90 2.56
CA PHE A 216 10.51 -1.23 3.85
C PHE A 216 9.74 -1.93 4.98
N GLN A 217 8.70 -2.68 4.64
CA GLN A 217 7.89 -3.43 5.60
C GLN A 217 8.33 -4.89 5.74
N LEU A 218 9.37 -5.33 5.03
CA LEU A 218 9.85 -6.72 5.10
C LEU A 218 10.15 -7.08 6.57
N PRO A 219 9.45 -8.09 7.13
CA PRO A 219 9.45 -8.39 8.56
C PRO A 219 10.73 -9.09 9.06
#